data_AF-A0A4Y2CJT9-F1
#
_entry.id   AF-A0A4Y2CJT9-F1
#
_cell.length_a   1.000
_cell.length_b   1.000
_cell.length_c   1.000
_cell.angle_alpha   90.00
_cell.angle_beta   90.00
_cell.angle_gamma   90.00
#
_symmetry.space_group_name_H-M   'P 1'
#
loop_
_entity.id
_entity.type
_entity.pdbx_description
1 polymer ?
#
loop_
_entity_poly.entity_id
_entity_poly.type
_entity_poly.pdbx_seq_one_letter_code
_entity_poly.pdbx_strand_id
1 'polypeptide(L)'
;MKSIVLVLLILGSCYAHYTEDCLTLCEDVNPLDEWENEGYAPSLYMLKTLCPKTLEFLDCRTEEMQDCLGQSFGDMAISTNFSIASFSRVILATNTLIRQVCNENSSFHKDYVRNIDCYKAFSYVIRQFCSQDVSRIENLFLGTLKVYPEEDMNCKVKLFSGPYELACMSDMIGRACGPTAKRLHATATLMFKDIFLVDCPHINQNWKEEYLDFLVGNKRREFEEIYNAFFKRF
;
A
#
# COMPACT_ATOMS: atom_id res chain seq x y z
N MET A 1 -1.66 2.80 -9.76
CA MET A 1 -0.47 1.95 -9.91
C MET A 1 0.67 2.31 -8.93
N LYS A 2 0.32 2.81 -7.73
CA LYS A 2 1.21 2.76 -6.55
C LYS A 2 0.65 1.78 -5.52
N SER A 3 -0.66 1.60 -5.31
CA SER A 3 -1.14 0.68 -4.25
C SER A 3 -0.91 -0.82 -4.49
N ILE A 4 -1.17 -1.34 -5.70
CA ILE A 4 -0.89 -2.76 -6.06
C ILE A 4 0.58 -2.98 -6.44
N VAL A 5 1.18 -1.98 -7.10
CA VAL A 5 2.64 -1.93 -7.35
C VAL A 5 3.42 -1.76 -6.05
N LEU A 6 2.84 -1.12 -5.02
CA LEU A 6 3.34 -1.11 -3.66
C LEU A 6 3.45 -2.55 -3.22
N VAL A 7 2.37 -3.36 -3.28
CA VAL A 7 2.36 -4.75 -2.75
C VAL A 7 3.56 -5.58 -3.18
N LEU A 8 4.04 -5.40 -4.42
CA LEU A 8 5.15 -6.19 -4.97
C LEU A 8 6.50 -5.46 -4.93
N LEU A 9 6.54 -4.13 -5.05
CA LEU A 9 7.73 -3.35 -4.66
C LEU A 9 8.04 -3.46 -3.17
N ILE A 10 7.05 -3.73 -2.34
CA ILE A 10 7.13 -4.08 -0.92
C ILE A 10 7.71 -5.47 -0.76
N LEU A 11 7.38 -6.44 -1.62
CA LEU A 11 8.08 -7.74 -1.60
C LEU A 11 9.57 -7.57 -1.91
N GLY A 12 9.94 -6.70 -2.85
CA GLY A 12 11.35 -6.41 -3.11
C GLY A 12 12.01 -5.64 -1.96
N SER A 13 11.39 -4.53 -1.53
CA SER A 13 11.99 -3.57 -0.59
C SER A 13 11.88 -3.97 0.88
N CYS A 14 10.81 -4.61 1.31
CA CYS A 14 10.69 -5.10 2.69
C CYS A 14 11.61 -6.29 2.95
N TYR A 15 11.83 -7.16 1.96
CA TYR A 15 12.77 -8.27 2.12
C TYR A 15 14.22 -7.75 2.07
N ALA A 16 14.52 -6.75 1.22
CA ALA A 16 15.81 -6.07 1.19
C ALA A 16 16.14 -5.29 2.48
N HIS A 17 15.13 -4.80 3.21
CA HIS A 17 15.34 -4.05 4.46
C HIS A 17 15.95 -4.89 5.59
N TYR A 18 15.73 -6.21 5.57
CA TYR A 18 16.28 -7.12 6.60
C TYR A 18 17.63 -7.75 6.21
N THR A 19 18.43 -7.05 5.37
CA THR A 19 19.86 -7.24 5.03
C THR A 19 20.17 -8.00 3.72
N GLU A 20 21.24 -7.56 3.05
CA GLU A 20 21.87 -8.22 1.88
C GLU A 20 22.44 -9.61 2.22
N ASP A 21 22.63 -9.92 3.51
CA ASP A 21 23.22 -11.19 3.99
C ASP A 21 22.20 -12.34 4.12
N CYS A 22 20.89 -12.02 4.17
CA CYS A 22 19.82 -13.00 4.35
C CYS A 22 19.16 -13.46 3.03
N LEU A 23 19.66 -13.06 1.86
CA LEU A 23 18.92 -13.20 0.59
C LEU A 23 19.77 -13.88 -0.49
N THR A 24 19.69 -15.21 -0.60
CA THR A 24 20.33 -15.90 -1.73
C THR A 24 19.60 -17.14 -2.25
N LEU A 25 18.62 -17.70 -1.53
CA LEU A 25 18.12 -19.05 -1.85
C LEU A 25 16.83 -19.08 -2.69
N CYS A 26 16.03 -18.01 -2.66
CA CYS A 26 14.69 -18.03 -3.28
C CYS A 26 14.62 -17.31 -4.65
N GLU A 27 15.75 -16.96 -5.26
CA GLU A 27 15.79 -16.24 -6.54
C GLU A 27 15.21 -17.06 -7.70
N ASP A 28 15.44 -18.38 -7.71
CA ASP A 28 15.02 -19.28 -8.79
C ASP A 28 13.49 -19.39 -8.94
N VAL A 29 12.74 -19.03 -7.89
CA VAL A 29 11.27 -19.06 -7.86
C VAL A 29 10.64 -17.66 -7.90
N ASN A 30 11.45 -16.61 -8.07
CA ASN A 30 11.00 -15.22 -8.06
C ASN A 30 10.07 -14.89 -9.24
N PRO A 31 8.76 -14.61 -9.01
CA PRO A 31 7.82 -14.36 -10.09
C PRO A 31 7.72 -12.86 -10.46
N LEU A 32 8.57 -11.99 -9.90
CA LEU A 32 8.39 -10.53 -9.96
C LEU A 32 8.35 -10.00 -11.38
N ASP A 33 9.19 -10.53 -12.28
CA ASP A 33 9.22 -10.13 -13.69
C ASP A 33 7.91 -10.50 -14.40
N GLU A 34 7.37 -11.70 -14.16
CA GLU A 34 6.09 -12.08 -14.76
C GLU A 34 4.90 -11.28 -14.18
N TRP A 35 4.97 -10.89 -12.91
CA TRP A 35 3.99 -9.97 -12.34
C TRP A 35 4.11 -8.56 -12.93
N GLU A 36 5.32 -8.06 -13.14
CA GLU A 36 5.56 -6.75 -13.75
C GLU A 36 5.04 -6.69 -15.19
N ASN A 37 5.26 -7.75 -15.97
CA ASN A 37 4.73 -7.88 -17.33
C ASN A 37 3.19 -7.78 -17.37
N GLU A 38 2.51 -8.16 -16.28
CA GLU A 38 1.06 -8.02 -16.12
C GLU A 38 0.62 -6.69 -15.49
N GLY A 39 1.54 -5.73 -15.36
CA GLY A 39 1.32 -4.45 -14.68
C GLY A 39 0.95 -4.64 -13.21
N TYR A 40 1.43 -5.73 -12.60
CA TYR A 40 1.10 -6.18 -11.25
C TYR A 40 -0.40 -6.43 -11.01
N ALA A 41 -1.18 -6.57 -12.09
CA ALA A 41 -2.62 -6.74 -12.09
C ALA A 41 -3.01 -7.92 -13.01
N PRO A 42 -2.57 -9.15 -12.69
CA PRO A 42 -2.76 -10.31 -13.56
C PRO A 42 -4.24 -10.65 -13.73
N SER A 43 -4.62 -11.00 -14.96
CA SER A 43 -5.95 -11.52 -15.28
C SER A 43 -6.20 -12.89 -14.60
N LEU A 44 -7.44 -13.36 -14.60
CA LEU A 44 -7.77 -14.72 -14.12
C LEU A 44 -6.92 -15.79 -14.79
N TYR A 45 -6.68 -15.67 -16.09
CA TYR A 45 -5.86 -16.63 -16.83
C TYR A 45 -4.43 -16.65 -16.30
N MET A 46 -3.85 -15.47 -16.09
CA MET A 46 -2.49 -15.33 -15.59
C MET A 46 -2.35 -15.75 -14.13
N LEU A 47 -3.37 -15.52 -13.30
CA LEU A 47 -3.39 -16.00 -11.91
C LEU A 47 -3.22 -17.51 -11.81
N LYS A 48 -3.78 -18.30 -12.74
CA LYS A 48 -3.61 -19.77 -12.73
C LYS A 48 -2.16 -20.21 -12.85
N THR A 49 -1.35 -19.43 -13.58
CA THR A 49 0.07 -19.72 -13.79
C THR A 49 0.94 -19.06 -12.71
N LEU A 50 0.62 -17.82 -12.32
CA LEU A 50 1.43 -17.04 -11.38
C LEU A 50 1.24 -17.47 -9.94
N CYS A 51 0.03 -17.85 -9.53
CA CYS A 51 -0.26 -18.12 -8.12
C CYS A 51 0.57 -19.26 -7.51
N PRO A 52 0.72 -20.43 -8.14
CA PRO A 52 1.57 -21.49 -7.59
C PRO A 52 3.01 -21.02 -7.34
N LYS A 53 3.64 -20.40 -8.35
CA LYS A 53 5.00 -19.85 -8.25
C LYS A 53 5.11 -18.78 -7.17
N THR A 54 4.12 -17.88 -7.09
CA THR A 54 4.13 -16.78 -6.13
C THR A 54 3.99 -17.29 -4.71
N LEU A 55 3.12 -18.27 -4.48
CA LEU A 55 2.97 -18.85 -3.15
C LEU A 55 4.25 -19.58 -2.72
N GLU A 56 4.87 -20.34 -3.62
CA GLU A 56 6.16 -21.00 -3.38
C GLU A 56 7.27 -19.97 -3.05
N PHE A 57 7.37 -18.89 -3.82
CA PHE A 57 8.31 -17.81 -3.54
C PHE A 57 8.05 -17.16 -2.19
N LEU A 58 6.80 -16.84 -1.86
CA LEU A 58 6.46 -16.24 -0.57
C LEU A 58 6.78 -17.17 0.60
N ASP A 59 6.51 -18.47 0.45
CA ASP A 59 6.84 -19.48 1.46
C ASP A 59 8.34 -19.55 1.67
N CYS A 60 9.12 -19.73 0.59
CA CYS A 60 10.58 -19.77 0.62
C CYS A 60 11.16 -18.52 1.28
N ARG A 61 10.77 -17.32 0.83
CA ARG A 61 11.28 -16.06 1.35
C ARG A 61 10.89 -15.83 2.81
N THR A 62 9.70 -16.29 3.20
CA THR A 62 9.24 -16.17 4.58
C THR A 62 10.08 -17.03 5.50
N GLU A 63 10.35 -18.27 5.11
CA GLU A 63 11.19 -19.22 5.85
C GLU A 63 12.63 -18.72 5.93
N GLU A 64 13.24 -18.36 4.79
CA GLU A 64 14.62 -17.84 4.71
C GLU A 64 14.85 -16.66 5.66
N MET A 65 13.93 -15.68 5.67
CA MET A 65 14.05 -14.53 6.57
C MET A 65 13.81 -14.88 8.03
N GLN A 66 12.84 -15.73 8.35
CA GLN A 66 12.57 -16.12 9.73
C GLN A 66 13.74 -16.90 10.33
N ASP A 67 14.35 -17.77 9.53
CA ASP A 67 15.56 -18.51 9.90
C ASP A 67 16.76 -17.58 10.08
N CYS A 68 16.97 -16.63 9.15
CA CYS A 68 18.07 -15.67 9.24
C CYS A 68 17.94 -14.75 10.47
N LEU A 69 16.73 -14.25 10.74
CA LEU A 69 16.46 -13.33 11.84
C LEU A 69 16.28 -14.05 13.19
N GLY A 70 16.11 -15.38 13.18
CA GLY A 70 15.83 -16.19 14.36
C GLY A 70 14.50 -15.82 15.05
N GLN A 71 13.57 -15.18 14.33
CA GLN A 71 12.30 -14.69 14.86
C GLN A 71 11.20 -14.79 13.81
N SER A 72 9.98 -15.07 14.26
CA SER A 72 8.81 -15.06 13.37
C SER A 72 8.39 -13.62 13.03
N PHE A 73 7.79 -13.41 11.86
CA PHE A 73 7.18 -12.11 11.52
C PHE A 73 6.04 -11.71 12.48
N GLY A 74 5.38 -12.70 13.09
CA GLY A 74 4.35 -12.45 14.10
C GLY A 74 4.94 -11.78 15.35
N ASP A 75 6.08 -12.28 15.82
CA ASP A 75 6.78 -11.71 16.99
C ASP A 75 7.36 -10.34 16.67
N MET A 76 7.94 -10.18 15.48
CA MET A 76 8.48 -8.89 15.05
C MET A 76 7.38 -7.85 14.85
N ALA A 77 6.18 -8.23 14.40
CA ALA A 77 5.03 -7.32 14.21
C ALA A 77 4.51 -6.67 15.52
N ILE A 78 4.84 -7.26 16.67
CA ILE A 78 4.52 -6.73 18.01
C ILE A 78 5.73 -6.11 18.72
N SER A 79 6.87 -5.97 18.01
CA SER A 79 8.08 -5.35 18.54
C SER A 79 7.83 -3.91 19.01
N THR A 80 8.59 -3.48 20.02
CA THR A 80 8.62 -2.09 20.47
C THR A 80 9.36 -1.18 19.49
N ASN A 81 10.19 -1.75 18.61
CA ASN A 81 10.79 -1.01 17.51
C ASN A 81 9.75 -0.81 16.40
N PHE A 82 9.32 0.45 16.23
CA PHE A 82 8.27 0.83 15.29
C PHE A 82 8.58 0.42 13.85
N SER A 83 9.83 0.60 13.39
CA SER A 83 10.23 0.25 12.03
C SER A 83 10.13 -1.25 11.82
N ILE A 84 10.72 -2.05 12.71
CA ILE A 84 10.66 -3.53 12.66
C ILE A 84 9.21 -4.01 12.68
N ALA A 85 8.38 -3.46 13.58
CA ALA A 85 6.98 -3.84 13.70
C ALA A 85 6.18 -3.48 12.44
N SER A 86 6.39 -2.29 11.89
CA SER A 86 5.68 -1.83 10.68
C SER A 86 6.07 -2.68 9.46
N PHE A 87 7.36 -2.91 9.24
CA PHE A 87 7.84 -3.77 8.16
C PHE A 87 7.31 -5.20 8.25
N SER A 88 7.32 -5.80 9.45
CA SER A 88 6.81 -7.16 9.65
C SER A 88 5.30 -7.26 9.43
N ARG A 89 4.51 -6.28 9.88
CA ARG A 89 3.07 -6.22 9.59
C ARG A 89 2.79 -6.10 8.10
N VAL A 90 3.61 -5.35 7.39
CA VAL A 90 3.50 -5.16 5.95
C VAL A 90 3.81 -6.45 5.19
N ILE A 91 4.84 -7.19 5.58
CA ILE A 91 5.13 -8.52 5.02
C ILE A 91 3.93 -9.47 5.25
N LEU A 92 3.42 -9.54 6.48
CA LEU A 92 2.25 -10.37 6.82
C LEU A 92 1.00 -9.96 6.02
N ALA A 93 0.79 -8.66 5.84
CA ALA A 93 -0.29 -8.10 5.05
C ALA A 93 -0.16 -8.48 3.57
N THR A 94 1.03 -8.37 2.99
CA THR A 94 1.31 -8.80 1.61
C THR A 94 1.04 -10.29 1.43
N ASN A 95 1.58 -11.13 2.30
CA ASN A 95 1.38 -12.58 2.26
C ASN A 95 -0.12 -12.93 2.34
N THR A 96 -0.85 -12.28 3.24
CA THR A 96 -2.30 -12.48 3.39
C THR A 96 -3.05 -12.08 2.13
N LEU A 97 -2.72 -10.92 1.55
CA LEU A 97 -3.40 -10.41 0.35
C LEU A 97 -3.15 -11.31 -0.86
N ILE A 98 -1.90 -11.73 -1.08
CA ILE A 98 -1.56 -12.61 -2.21
C ILE A 98 -2.27 -13.96 -2.06
N ARG A 99 -2.26 -14.56 -0.86
CA ARG A 99 -3.01 -15.79 -0.60
C ARG A 99 -4.51 -15.62 -0.82
N GLN A 100 -5.08 -14.47 -0.46
CA GLN A 100 -6.48 -14.18 -0.75
C GLN A 100 -6.75 -14.06 -2.25
N VAL A 101 -5.89 -13.37 -3.00
CA VAL A 101 -5.98 -13.27 -4.47
C VAL A 101 -5.78 -14.63 -5.14
N CYS A 102 -4.94 -15.51 -4.61
CA CYS A 102 -4.65 -16.82 -5.19
C CYS A 102 -5.61 -17.94 -4.77
N ASN A 103 -6.44 -17.72 -3.74
CA ASN A 103 -7.43 -18.67 -3.30
C ASN A 103 -8.75 -18.46 -4.04
N GLU A 104 -9.06 -19.32 -5.02
CA GLU A 104 -10.29 -19.26 -5.84
C GLU A 104 -11.58 -19.27 -5.01
N ASN A 105 -11.55 -19.86 -3.81
CA ASN A 105 -12.70 -19.92 -2.92
C ASN A 105 -12.91 -18.63 -2.12
N SER A 106 -11.89 -17.78 -2.00
CA SER A 106 -11.96 -16.56 -1.21
C SER A 106 -12.93 -15.54 -1.84
N SER A 107 -13.62 -14.76 -1.00
CA SER A 107 -14.43 -13.65 -1.47
C SER A 107 -13.59 -12.59 -2.19
N PHE A 108 -12.37 -12.36 -1.70
CA PHE A 108 -11.43 -11.41 -2.28
C PHE A 108 -11.04 -11.78 -3.72
N HIS A 109 -10.72 -13.05 -3.99
CA HIS A 109 -10.41 -13.54 -5.34
C HIS A 109 -11.58 -13.32 -6.29
N LYS A 110 -12.79 -13.71 -5.88
CA LYS A 110 -14.00 -13.58 -6.70
C LYS A 110 -14.28 -12.13 -7.04
N ASP A 111 -14.13 -11.23 -6.06
CA ASP A 111 -14.28 -9.80 -6.29
C ASP A 111 -13.15 -9.26 -7.18
N TYR A 112 -11.90 -9.67 -6.97
CA TYR A 112 -10.74 -9.24 -7.75
C TYR A 112 -10.92 -9.59 -9.22
N VAL A 113 -11.18 -10.85 -9.53
CA VAL A 113 -11.34 -11.36 -10.90
C VAL A 113 -12.46 -10.65 -11.65
N ARG A 114 -13.56 -10.31 -10.95
CA ARG A 114 -14.68 -9.59 -11.55
C ARG A 114 -14.38 -8.13 -11.91
N ASN A 115 -13.39 -7.51 -11.27
CA ASN A 115 -13.13 -6.08 -11.40
C ASN A 115 -11.77 -5.76 -12.04
N ILE A 116 -10.89 -6.75 -12.22
CA ILE A 116 -9.51 -6.53 -12.64
C ILE A 116 -9.39 -5.82 -14.00
N ASP A 117 -10.23 -6.15 -14.97
CA ASP A 117 -10.18 -5.53 -16.29
C ASP A 117 -10.57 -4.05 -16.24
N CYS A 118 -11.60 -3.70 -15.46
CA CYS A 118 -11.97 -2.30 -15.23
C CYS A 118 -10.85 -1.55 -14.52
N TYR A 119 -10.25 -2.17 -13.50
CA TYR A 119 -9.09 -1.62 -12.81
C TYR A 119 -7.94 -1.33 -13.77
N LYS A 120 -7.56 -2.29 -14.64
CA LYS A 120 -6.49 -2.11 -15.62
C LYS A 120 -6.79 -0.93 -16.55
N ALA A 121 -8.03 -0.81 -17.02
CA ALA A 121 -8.45 0.27 -17.92
C ALA A 121 -8.35 1.67 -17.30
N PHE A 122 -8.71 1.84 -16.03
CA PHE A 122 -8.79 3.17 -15.41
C PHE A 122 -7.64 3.52 -14.46
N SER A 123 -6.85 2.55 -14.01
CA SER A 123 -5.88 2.76 -12.93
C SER A 123 -4.80 3.81 -13.22
N TYR A 124 -4.36 3.92 -14.48
CA TYR A 124 -3.37 4.92 -14.89
C TYR A 124 -3.97 6.33 -14.84
N VAL A 125 -5.14 6.52 -15.45
CA VAL A 125 -5.82 7.82 -15.54
C VAL A 125 -6.26 8.30 -14.16
N ILE A 126 -6.86 7.41 -13.35
CA ILE A 126 -7.27 7.72 -11.97
C ILE A 126 -6.06 8.14 -11.13
N ARG A 127 -4.93 7.45 -11.28
CA ARG A 127 -3.70 7.83 -10.58
C ARG A 127 -3.24 9.21 -10.99
N GLN A 128 -3.09 9.49 -12.29
CA GLN A 128 -2.62 10.80 -12.77
C GLN A 128 -3.50 11.93 -12.23
N PHE A 129 -4.82 11.73 -12.27
CA PHE A 129 -5.77 12.69 -11.73
C PHE A 129 -5.58 12.90 -10.22
N CYS A 130 -5.52 11.81 -9.43
CA CYS A 130 -5.39 11.91 -7.98
C CYS A 130 -4.02 12.47 -7.56
N SER A 131 -2.91 12.05 -8.19
CA SER A 131 -1.59 12.61 -7.91
C SER A 131 -1.55 14.12 -8.21
N GLN A 132 -2.20 14.58 -9.29
CA GLN A 132 -2.29 16.01 -9.60
C GLN A 132 -3.14 16.79 -8.59
N ASP A 133 -4.28 16.25 -8.15
CA ASP A 133 -5.11 16.90 -7.13
C ASP A 133 -4.37 16.96 -5.78
N VAL A 134 -3.65 15.90 -5.43
CA VAL A 134 -2.79 15.85 -4.24
C VAL A 134 -1.71 16.93 -4.32
N SER A 135 -0.93 16.99 -5.39
CA SER A 135 0.12 18.02 -5.53
C SER A 135 -0.45 19.44 -5.49
N ARG A 136 -1.66 19.65 -6.03
CA ARG A 136 -2.36 20.94 -5.92
C ARG A 136 -2.72 21.27 -4.47
N ILE A 137 -3.25 20.30 -3.72
CA ILE A 137 -3.59 20.43 -2.30
C ILE A 137 -2.34 20.66 -1.44
N GLU A 138 -1.26 19.92 -1.69
CA GLU A 138 0.04 20.11 -1.03
C GLU A 138 0.57 21.54 -1.22
N ASN A 139 0.59 22.03 -2.46
CA ASN A 139 1.03 23.38 -2.77
C ASN A 139 0.17 24.46 -2.10
N LEU A 140 -1.16 24.25 -2.04
CA LEU A 140 -2.06 25.17 -1.34
C LEU A 140 -1.79 25.18 0.16
N PHE A 141 -1.64 24.01 0.79
CA PHE A 141 -1.33 23.90 2.21
C PHE A 141 0.00 24.55 2.56
N LEU A 142 1.07 24.24 1.81
CA LEU A 142 2.38 24.88 1.96
C LEU A 142 2.31 26.41 1.81
N GLY A 143 1.50 26.90 0.86
CA GLY A 143 1.24 28.33 0.70
C GLY A 143 0.57 28.98 1.91
N THR A 144 -0.30 28.26 2.63
CA THR A 144 -0.93 28.78 3.87
C THR A 144 0.05 28.89 5.04
N LEU A 145 1.04 27.99 5.09
CA LEU A 145 2.04 27.98 6.16
C LEU A 145 3.11 29.08 5.99
N LYS A 146 3.28 29.65 4.79
CA LYS A 146 4.34 30.64 4.47
C LYS A 146 5.76 30.16 4.81
N VAL A 147 6.00 28.84 4.81
CA VAL A 147 7.30 28.24 5.12
C VAL A 147 7.96 27.70 3.85
N TYR A 148 9.27 27.85 3.71
CA TYR A 148 10.08 27.17 2.68
C TYR A 148 10.36 25.73 3.11
N PRO A 149 10.41 24.74 2.20
CA PRO A 149 10.51 23.35 2.58
C PRO A 149 11.89 23.04 3.18
N GLU A 150 11.98 23.00 4.51
CA GLU A 150 13.03 22.26 5.22
C GLU A 150 12.82 20.75 4.98
N GLU A 151 13.88 19.93 5.04
CA GLU A 151 13.80 18.46 4.81
C GLU A 151 12.69 17.78 5.62
N ASP A 152 12.47 18.28 6.84
CA ASP A 152 11.45 17.84 7.77
C ASP A 152 10.01 18.05 7.25
N MET A 153 9.80 19.05 6.38
CA MET A 153 8.51 19.38 5.77
C MET A 153 8.14 18.38 4.66
N ASN A 154 9.12 17.76 4.02
CA ASN A 154 8.91 16.77 2.96
C ASN A 154 8.34 15.46 3.53
N CYS A 155 8.78 15.07 4.73
CA CYS A 155 8.18 13.95 5.48
C CYS A 155 6.74 14.29 5.91
N LYS A 156 6.55 15.50 6.47
CA LYS A 156 5.28 15.97 7.02
C LYS A 156 4.18 16.02 5.96
N VAL A 157 4.44 16.62 4.80
CA VAL A 157 3.43 16.73 3.73
C VAL A 157 3.10 15.36 3.13
N LYS A 158 4.11 14.51 2.89
CA LYS A 158 3.92 13.16 2.33
C LYS A 158 3.10 12.23 3.22
N LEU A 159 3.28 12.32 4.54
CA LEU A 159 2.51 11.54 5.52
C LEU A 159 1.01 11.82 5.42
N PHE A 160 0.65 13.07 5.10
CA PHE A 160 -0.74 13.48 4.98
C PHE A 160 -1.31 13.32 3.58
N SER A 161 -0.47 13.53 2.56
CA SER A 161 -0.87 13.52 1.16
C SER A 161 -1.03 12.11 0.58
N GLY A 162 -0.28 11.12 1.07
CA GLY A 162 -0.40 9.71 0.68
C GLY A 162 -1.80 9.14 0.95
N PRO A 163 -2.31 9.20 2.19
CA PRO A 163 -3.68 8.77 2.51
C PRO A 163 -4.76 9.53 1.71
N TYR A 164 -4.53 10.82 1.41
CA TYR A 164 -5.43 11.60 0.56
C TYR A 164 -5.45 11.08 -0.90
N GLU A 165 -4.28 10.81 -1.48
CA GLU A 165 -4.15 10.22 -2.82
C GLU A 165 -4.90 8.88 -2.89
N LEU A 166 -4.72 8.03 -1.89
CA LEU A 166 -5.36 6.72 -1.79
C LEU A 166 -6.88 6.81 -1.68
N ALA A 167 -7.39 7.76 -0.91
CA ALA A 167 -8.82 7.99 -0.77
C ALA A 167 -9.43 8.52 -2.08
N CYS A 168 -8.75 9.46 -2.76
CA CYS A 168 -9.15 9.92 -4.09
C CYS A 168 -9.21 8.75 -5.08
N MET A 169 -8.17 7.91 -5.09
CA MET A 169 -8.13 6.73 -5.96
C MET A 169 -9.29 5.79 -5.68
N SER A 170 -9.57 5.50 -4.41
CA SER A 170 -10.68 4.60 -4.04
C SER A 170 -12.04 5.14 -4.49
N ASP A 171 -12.29 6.45 -4.33
CA ASP A 171 -13.55 7.05 -4.76
C ASP A 171 -13.68 7.02 -6.29
N MET A 172 -12.63 7.41 -7.01
CA MET A 172 -12.60 7.38 -8.47
C MET A 172 -12.75 5.96 -9.03
N ILE A 173 -12.13 4.96 -8.40
CA ILE A 173 -12.33 3.55 -8.72
C ILE A 173 -13.78 3.15 -8.47
N GLY A 174 -14.38 3.61 -7.37
CA GLY A 174 -15.78 3.36 -7.07
C GLY A 174 -16.73 3.92 -8.13
N ARG A 175 -16.44 5.13 -8.62
CA ARG A 175 -17.22 5.76 -9.70
C ARG A 175 -17.05 5.05 -11.04
N ALA A 176 -15.84 4.59 -11.36
CA ALA A 176 -15.53 3.96 -12.65
C ALA A 176 -15.90 2.47 -12.70
N CYS A 177 -15.63 1.73 -11.64
CA CYS A 177 -15.67 0.27 -11.58
C CYS A 177 -16.69 -0.28 -10.57
N GLY A 178 -17.40 0.59 -9.85
CA GLY A 178 -18.45 0.21 -8.92
C GLY A 178 -18.00 -0.03 -7.47
N PRO A 179 -18.97 -0.27 -6.56
CA PRO A 179 -18.73 -0.32 -5.12
C PRO A 179 -17.86 -1.51 -4.68
N THR A 180 -17.92 -2.63 -5.39
CA THR A 180 -17.05 -3.79 -5.13
C THR A 180 -15.58 -3.45 -5.39
N ALA A 181 -15.29 -2.78 -6.51
CA ALA A 181 -13.96 -2.29 -6.82
C ALA A 181 -13.47 -1.29 -5.77
N LYS A 182 -14.32 -0.33 -5.34
CA LYS A 182 -14.01 0.61 -4.24
C LYS A 182 -13.59 -0.13 -2.97
N ARG A 183 -14.39 -1.11 -2.54
CA ARG A 183 -14.12 -1.91 -1.34
C ARG A 183 -12.79 -2.66 -1.46
N LEU A 184 -12.51 -3.31 -2.58
CA LEU A 184 -11.24 -3.99 -2.81
C LEU A 184 -10.05 -3.04 -2.68
N HIS A 185 -10.13 -1.85 -3.31
CA HIS A 185 -9.07 -0.84 -3.19
C HIS A 185 -8.84 -0.47 -1.74
N ALA A 186 -9.94 -0.14 -1.03
CA ALA A 186 -9.90 0.31 0.36
C ALA A 186 -9.33 -0.77 1.27
N THR A 187 -9.77 -2.02 1.13
CA THR A 187 -9.25 -3.16 1.89
C THR A 187 -7.76 -3.35 1.67
N ALA A 188 -7.30 -3.44 0.41
CA ALA A 188 -5.88 -3.60 0.11
C ALA A 188 -5.07 -2.43 0.67
N THR A 189 -5.54 -1.20 0.45
CA THR A 189 -4.89 0.02 0.93
C THR A 189 -4.73 0.04 2.46
N LEU A 190 -5.78 -0.36 3.21
CA LEU A 190 -5.75 -0.39 4.67
C LEU A 190 -4.78 -1.43 5.23
N MET A 191 -4.54 -2.52 4.50
CA MET A 191 -3.54 -3.52 4.89
C MET A 191 -2.11 -2.97 4.83
N PHE A 192 -1.86 -1.95 4.01
CA PHE A 192 -0.53 -1.33 3.82
C PHE A 192 -0.38 0.03 4.48
N LYS A 193 -1.29 0.42 5.36
CA LYS A 193 -1.29 1.75 5.98
C LYS A 193 0.00 2.06 6.75
N ASP A 194 0.63 1.03 7.35
CA ASP A 194 1.79 1.20 8.22
C ASP A 194 3.05 1.61 7.41
N ILE A 195 3.06 1.42 6.09
CA ILE A 195 4.18 1.82 5.20
C ILE A 195 4.34 3.33 5.14
N PHE A 196 3.23 4.05 5.12
CA PHE A 196 3.25 5.51 5.07
C PHE A 196 3.89 6.14 6.30
N LEU A 197 4.14 5.35 7.35
CA LEU A 197 4.70 5.80 8.61
C LEU A 197 6.18 5.44 8.77
N VAL A 198 6.68 4.48 7.98
CA VAL A 198 8.08 4.01 8.06
C VAL A 198 9.04 5.15 7.77
N ASP A 199 8.73 5.97 6.77
CA ASP A 199 9.58 7.09 6.37
C ASP A 199 9.51 8.27 7.36
N CYS A 200 8.50 8.31 8.25
CA CYS A 200 8.22 9.45 9.13
C CYS A 200 7.80 8.99 10.55
N PRO A 201 8.73 8.44 11.37
CA PRO A 201 8.41 7.84 12.68
C PRO A 201 7.93 8.84 13.74
N HIS A 202 8.10 10.15 13.52
CA HIS A 202 7.67 11.21 14.43
C HIS A 202 6.57 12.06 13.81
N ILE A 203 5.31 11.69 14.06
CA ILE A 203 4.15 12.49 13.68
C ILE A 203 3.95 13.59 14.73
N ASN A 204 4.03 14.86 14.31
CA ASN A 204 3.60 15.97 15.15
C ASN A 204 2.06 16.06 15.11
N GLN A 205 1.40 15.80 16.24
CA GLN A 205 -0.06 15.76 16.32
C GLN A 205 -0.73 17.10 15.95
N ASN A 206 -0.11 18.24 16.24
CA ASN A 206 -0.67 19.55 15.88
C ASN A 206 -0.74 19.72 14.35
N TRP A 207 0.24 19.21 13.62
CA TRP A 207 0.28 19.31 12.16
C TRP A 207 -0.77 18.41 11.50
N LYS A 208 -1.07 17.27 12.12
CA LYS A 208 -2.17 16.39 11.72
C LYS A 208 -3.50 17.13 11.82
N GLU A 209 -3.73 17.82 12.94
CA GLU A 209 -4.94 18.63 13.17
C GLU A 209 -5.03 19.84 12.21
N GLU A 210 -3.93 20.53 11.95
CA GLU A 210 -3.91 21.65 10.99
C GLU A 210 -4.18 21.19 9.54
N TYR A 211 -3.63 20.04 9.14
CA TYR A 211 -3.89 19.47 7.82
C TYR A 211 -5.33 18.94 7.70
N LEU A 212 -5.83 18.30 8.77
CA LEU A 212 -7.23 17.88 8.93
C LEU A 212 -8.18 19.06 8.70
N ASP A 213 -7.95 20.17 9.41
CA ASP A 213 -8.78 21.36 9.32
C ASP A 213 -8.71 22.00 7.93
N PHE A 214 -7.51 22.03 7.33
CA PHE A 214 -7.32 22.47 5.96
C PHE A 214 -8.12 21.63 4.95
N LEU A 215 -8.11 20.31 5.08
CA LEU A 215 -8.89 19.42 4.22
C LEU A 215 -10.41 19.53 4.46
N VAL A 216 -10.85 19.62 5.71
CA VAL A 216 -12.27 19.77 6.08
C VAL A 216 -12.84 21.08 5.55
N GLY A 217 -12.05 22.16 5.56
CA GLY A 217 -12.42 23.44 4.96
C GLY A 217 -12.58 23.41 3.44
N ASN A 218 -11.90 22.48 2.75
CA ASN A 218 -11.81 22.47 1.28
C ASN A 218 -12.49 21.27 0.57
N LYS A 219 -12.70 20.11 1.22
CA LYS A 219 -13.07 18.83 0.56
C LYS A 219 -14.07 17.93 1.35
N ARG A 220 -14.82 18.51 2.30
CA ARG A 220 -15.64 17.90 3.38
C ARG A 220 -16.53 16.67 3.09
N ARG A 221 -16.86 16.26 1.86
CA ARG A 221 -17.88 15.20 1.62
C ARG A 221 -17.37 13.86 1.09
N GLU A 222 -16.16 13.78 0.53
CA GLU A 222 -15.74 12.60 -0.24
C GLU A 222 -14.81 11.65 0.53
N PHE A 223 -14.42 12.00 1.76
CA PHE A 223 -13.16 11.47 2.31
C PHE A 223 -13.24 10.78 3.66
N GLU A 224 -14.38 10.68 4.35
CA GLU A 224 -14.38 10.22 5.75
C GLU A 224 -13.93 8.76 5.96
N GLU A 225 -14.25 7.79 5.10
CA GLU A 225 -14.02 6.36 5.42
C GLU A 225 -12.53 5.95 5.44
N ILE A 226 -11.80 6.18 4.35
CA ILE A 226 -10.37 5.82 4.25
C ILE A 226 -9.55 6.77 5.11
N TYR A 227 -9.88 8.06 5.11
CA TYR A 227 -9.18 9.03 5.91
C TYR A 227 -9.34 8.77 7.41
N ASN A 228 -10.55 8.50 7.92
CA ASN A 228 -10.72 8.13 9.33
C ASN A 228 -10.01 6.82 9.63
N ALA A 229 -10.01 5.84 8.73
CA ALA A 229 -9.30 4.59 8.97
C ALA A 229 -7.76 4.76 9.00
N PHE A 230 -7.23 5.74 8.26
CA PHE A 230 -5.82 6.12 8.24
C PHE A 230 -5.41 7.12 9.33
N PHE A 231 -6.33 7.88 9.93
CA PHE A 231 -5.98 8.94 10.88
C PHE A 231 -6.63 8.82 12.27
N LYS A 232 -7.73 8.07 12.45
CA LYS A 232 -8.46 7.94 13.73
C LYS A 232 -7.89 6.86 14.66
N ARG A 233 -7.02 5.99 14.15
CA ARG A 233 -6.30 4.95 14.93
C ARG A 233 -4.87 5.36 15.34
N PHE A 234 -4.50 6.60 15.05
CA PHE A 234 -3.29 7.32 15.48
C PHE A 234 -3.73 8.57 16.23
#